data_AF-A0A6G1RWQ3-F1
#
_entry.id   AF-A0A6G1RWQ3-F1
#
_cell.length_a   1.000
_cell.length_b   1.000
_cell.length_c   1.000
_cell.angle_alpha   90.00
_cell.angle_beta   90.00
_cell.angle_gamma   90.00
#
_symmetry.space_group_name_H-M   'P 1'
#
loop_
_entity.id
_entity.type
_entity.pdbx_description
1 polymer ?
#
loop_
_entity_poly.entity_id
_entity_poly.type
_entity_poly.pdbx_seq_one_letter_code
_entity_poly.pdbx_strand_id
1 'polypeptide(L)'
;PSKRSTWVEVTMEGSYDILHDISCTMRKPITSLYRTTVIRRFWNTLQSINQTDQMLVHLQSFDTVPEHFTIPESTKNGVPLFYIPPGSTTPVLSLQHSGSDSSHSQFASYWKPILSMAANFWQRWLHMHRIVLLLEHDTPVPKHLHTPGNND
;
A
#
# COMPACT_ATOMS: atom_id res chain seq x y z
N PRO A 1 -3.49 -3.08 25.88
CA PRO A 1 -3.55 -4.45 25.32
C PRO A 1 -2.17 -5.12 25.33
N SER A 2 -2.02 -6.22 26.09
CA SER A 2 -0.78 -7.03 26.11
C SER A 2 -0.54 -7.65 24.73
N LYS A 3 0.60 -7.33 24.09
CA LYS A 3 1.01 -7.95 22.82
C LYS A 3 1.08 -9.47 23.02
N ARG A 4 0.15 -10.21 22.42
CA ARG A 4 0.23 -11.68 22.35
C ARG A 4 1.35 -12.02 21.37
N SER A 5 2.49 -12.45 21.89
CA SER A 5 3.59 -12.95 21.06
C SER A 5 3.12 -14.23 20.37
N THR A 6 3.19 -14.24 19.04
CA THR A 6 2.91 -15.45 18.24
C THR A 6 4.25 -15.94 17.72
N TRP A 7 4.61 -17.18 18.07
CA TRP A 7 5.80 -17.81 17.53
C TRP A 7 5.49 -18.40 16.16
N VAL A 8 6.30 -18.05 15.17
CA VAL A 8 6.17 -18.51 13.79
C VAL A 8 7.48 -19.18 13.39
N GLU A 9 7.38 -20.42 12.94
CA GLU A 9 8.49 -21.17 12.38
C GLU A 9 8.22 -21.45 10.90
N VAL A 10 9.27 -21.31 10.09
CA VAL A 10 9.24 -21.65 8.66
C VAL A 10 10.28 -22.73 8.42
N THR A 11 9.82 -23.95 8.18
CA THR A 11 10.68 -25.09 7.83
C THR A 11 10.69 -25.30 6.31
N MET A 12 11.86 -25.58 5.76
CA MET A 12 12.02 -25.96 4.36
C MET A 12 12.69 -27.32 4.24
N GLU A 13 12.17 -28.15 3.35
CA GLU A 13 12.71 -29.48 3.06
C GLU A 13 13.06 -29.58 1.58
N GLY A 14 14.16 -30.24 1.27
CA GLY A 14 14.65 -30.39 -0.10
C GLY A 14 15.85 -31.30 -0.16
N SER A 15 16.29 -31.63 -1.39
CA SER A 15 17.53 -32.38 -1.56
C SER A 15 18.71 -31.57 -1.04
N TYR A 16 19.75 -32.27 -0.61
CA TYR A 16 20.97 -31.65 -0.10
C TYR A 16 21.52 -30.59 -1.06
N ASP A 17 21.54 -30.86 -2.36
CA ASP A 17 22.04 -29.93 -3.38
C ASP A 17 21.27 -28.60 -3.40
N ILE A 18 19.94 -28.65 -3.25
CA ILE A 18 19.08 -27.47 -3.23
C ILE A 18 19.29 -26.69 -1.93
N LEU A 19 19.30 -27.39 -0.79
CA LEU A 19 19.51 -26.77 0.52
C LEU A 19 20.90 -26.13 0.61
N HIS A 20 21.92 -26.79 0.07
CA HIS A 20 23.27 -26.27 -0.02
C HIS A 20 23.32 -25.02 -0.89
N ASP A 21 22.70 -25.04 -2.07
CA ASP A 21 22.71 -23.87 -2.96
C ASP A 21 21.99 -22.66 -2.37
N ILE A 22 20.89 -22.88 -1.64
CA ILE A 22 20.15 -21.83 -0.95
C ILE A 22 20.97 -21.29 0.23
N SER A 23 21.60 -22.17 1.01
CA SER A 23 22.33 -21.78 2.23
C SER A 23 23.69 -21.12 1.94
N CYS A 24 24.37 -21.52 0.86
CA CYS A 24 25.72 -21.06 0.53
C CYS A 24 25.72 -20.03 -0.60
N THR A 25 25.29 -18.80 -0.31
CA THR A 25 25.28 -17.68 -1.27
C THR A 25 26.68 -17.17 -1.68
N MET A 26 27.75 -17.62 -1.01
CA MET A 26 29.01 -16.88 -0.97
C MET A 26 30.20 -17.43 -1.76
N ARG A 27 30.17 -18.58 -2.47
CA ARG A 27 31.46 -19.10 -3.01
C ARG A 27 31.55 -19.65 -4.43
N LYS A 28 30.49 -20.06 -5.13
CA LYS A 28 30.62 -20.47 -6.54
C LYS A 28 29.38 -20.14 -7.37
N PRO A 29 29.53 -19.56 -8.58
CA PRO A 29 28.41 -19.43 -9.49
C PRO A 29 27.89 -20.82 -9.89
N ILE A 30 26.58 -20.99 -9.78
CA ILE A 30 25.90 -22.23 -10.17
C ILE A 30 25.86 -22.28 -11.69
N THR A 31 26.47 -23.31 -12.26
CA THR A 31 26.59 -23.47 -13.71
C THR A 31 25.26 -23.84 -14.38
N SER A 32 24.41 -24.59 -13.67
CA SER A 32 23.10 -24.99 -14.17
C SER A 32 22.09 -23.84 -14.13
N LEU A 33 21.66 -23.39 -15.32
CA LEU A 33 20.64 -22.36 -15.47
C LEU A 33 19.32 -22.72 -14.77
N TYR A 34 18.94 -24.00 -14.80
CA TYR A 34 17.76 -24.50 -14.12
C TYR A 34 17.86 -24.30 -12.60
N ARG A 35 18.96 -24.76 -11.99
CA ARG A 35 19.19 -24.60 -10.54
C ARG A 35 19.19 -23.13 -10.13
N THR A 36 19.90 -22.28 -10.88
CA THR A 36 19.91 -20.83 -10.65
C THR A 36 18.50 -20.23 -10.70
N THR A 37 17.67 -20.67 -11.64
CA THR A 37 16.28 -20.20 -11.75
C THR A 37 15.42 -20.64 -10.57
N VAL A 38 15.57 -21.89 -10.12
CA VAL A 38 14.84 -22.43 -8.95
C VAL A 38 15.21 -21.64 -7.69
N ILE A 39 16.49 -21.39 -7.45
CA ILE A 39 16.97 -20.64 -6.28
C ILE A 39 16.50 -19.19 -6.33
N ARG A 40 16.56 -18.55 -7.50
CA ARG A 40 16.02 -17.20 -7.66
C ARG A 40 14.52 -17.15 -7.37
N ARG A 41 13.75 -18.13 -7.86
CA ARG A 41 12.31 -18.22 -7.56
C ARG A 41 12.05 -18.40 -6.07
N PHE A 42 12.84 -19.23 -5.39
CA PHE A 42 12.73 -19.42 -3.94
C PHE A 42 12.94 -18.10 -3.20
N TRP A 43 14.03 -17.38 -3.46
CA TRP A 43 14.31 -16.10 -2.82
C TRP A 43 13.28 -15.02 -3.16
N ASN A 44 12.83 -14.96 -4.41
CA ASN A 44 11.76 -14.06 -4.81
C ASN A 44 10.45 -14.37 -4.07
N THR A 45 10.17 -15.65 -3.82
CA THR A 45 8.97 -16.08 -3.08
C THR A 45 9.06 -15.64 -1.62
N LEU A 46 10.18 -15.92 -0.94
CA LEU A 46 10.40 -15.45 0.43
C LEU A 46 10.34 -13.93 0.56
N GLN A 47 10.97 -13.20 -0.38
CA GLN A 47 10.91 -11.75 -0.42
C GLN A 47 9.48 -11.25 -0.62
N SER A 48 8.72 -11.88 -1.52
CA SER A 48 7.31 -11.55 -1.74
C SER A 48 6.47 -11.79 -0.50
N ILE A 49 6.71 -12.88 0.25
CA ILE A 49 6.01 -13.17 1.50
C ILE A 49 6.34 -12.11 2.55
N ASN A 50 7.61 -11.74 2.73
CA ASN A 50 8.02 -10.74 3.70
C ASN A 50 7.44 -9.34 3.38
N GLN A 51 7.50 -8.92 2.10
CA GLN A 51 6.86 -7.67 1.66
C GLN A 51 5.35 -7.67 1.91
N THR A 52 4.73 -8.84 1.73
CA THR A 52 3.29 -9.05 1.95
C THR A 52 2.94 -8.89 3.42
N ASP A 53 3.70 -9.54 4.30
CA ASP A 53 3.52 -9.43 5.75
C ASP A 53 3.73 -8.00 6.26
N GLN A 54 4.80 -7.32 5.81
CA GLN A 54 5.05 -5.92 6.16
C GLN A 54 3.90 -5.00 5.74
N MET A 55 3.34 -5.21 4.56
CA MET A 55 2.18 -4.43 4.10
C MET A 55 0.92 -4.71 4.91
N LEU A 56 0.69 -5.96 5.32
CA LEU A 56 -0.43 -6.31 6.21
C LEU A 56 -0.33 -5.60 7.55
N VAL A 57 0.84 -5.65 8.17
CA VAL A 57 1.10 -4.96 9.45
C VAL A 57 0.90 -3.46 9.27
N HIS A 58 1.39 -2.89 8.17
CA HIS A 58 1.22 -1.48 7.85
C HIS A 58 -0.26 -1.10 7.74
N LEU A 59 -1.04 -1.84 6.94
CA LEU A 59 -2.49 -1.60 6.79
C LEU A 59 -3.27 -1.83 8.09
N GLN A 60 -2.90 -2.83 8.88
CA GLN A 60 -3.52 -3.07 10.18
C GLN A 60 -3.30 -1.91 11.14
N SER A 61 -2.21 -1.15 11.00
CA SER A 61 -1.95 0.01 11.87
C SER A 61 -2.81 1.24 11.54
N PHE A 62 -3.68 1.18 10.53
CA PHE A 62 -4.49 2.31 10.06
C PHE A 62 -5.27 3.01 11.17
N ASP A 63 -5.98 2.26 12.00
CA ASP A 63 -6.88 2.79 13.04
C ASP A 63 -6.15 3.10 14.37
N THR A 64 -4.85 2.81 14.44
CA THR A 64 -4.08 2.95 15.68
C THR A 64 -3.63 4.38 15.97
N VAL A 65 -3.54 5.22 14.93
CA VAL A 65 -3.04 6.60 15.01
C VAL A 65 -3.97 7.52 14.20
N PRO A 66 -4.59 8.55 14.81
CA PRO A 66 -5.50 9.47 14.13
C PRO A 66 -4.94 10.13 12.87
N GLU A 67 -3.64 10.40 12.87
CA GLU A 67 -2.87 11.00 11.79
C GLU A 67 -2.82 10.12 10.54
N HIS A 68 -3.16 8.83 10.61
CA HIS A 68 -3.25 7.96 9.43
C HIS A 68 -4.53 8.21 8.62
N PHE A 69 -5.62 8.68 9.25
CA PHE A 69 -6.93 8.85 8.61
C PHE A 69 -7.49 10.27 8.68
N THR A 70 -6.82 11.17 9.38
CA THR A 70 -7.18 12.60 9.42
C THR A 70 -6.47 13.35 8.31
N ILE A 71 -7.22 13.87 7.34
CA ILE A 71 -6.65 14.66 6.24
C ILE A 71 -5.99 15.93 6.81
N PRO A 72 -4.70 16.19 6.53
CA PRO A 72 -4.03 17.39 7.00
C PRO A 72 -4.62 18.68 6.42
N GLU A 73 -4.61 19.77 7.18
CA GLU A 73 -5.23 21.05 6.78
C GLU A 73 -4.68 21.63 5.47
N SER A 74 -3.37 21.57 5.22
CA SER A 74 -2.82 22.08 3.95
C SER A 74 -3.41 21.33 2.75
N THR A 75 -3.61 20.02 2.88
CA THR A 75 -4.24 19.21 1.83
C THR A 75 -5.73 19.52 1.67
N LYS A 76 -6.47 19.79 2.76
CA LYS A 76 -7.85 20.30 2.66
C LYS A 76 -7.92 21.64 1.92
N ASN A 77 -6.90 22.48 2.10
CA ASN A 77 -6.78 23.78 1.45
C ASN A 77 -6.22 23.70 0.01
N GLY A 78 -6.13 22.51 -0.57
CA GLY A 78 -5.75 22.30 -1.98
C GLY A 78 -4.25 22.15 -2.23
N VAL A 79 -3.42 22.10 -1.19
CA VAL A 79 -1.98 21.83 -1.35
C VAL A 79 -1.78 20.33 -1.63
N PRO A 80 -1.17 19.94 -2.75
CA PRO A 80 -0.92 18.53 -3.04
C PRO A 80 -0.01 17.93 -1.96
N LEU A 81 -0.25 16.69 -1.54
CA LEU A 81 0.57 16.04 -0.51
C LEU A 81 1.96 15.61 -1.05
N PHE A 82 1.98 15.21 -2.31
CA PHE A 82 3.19 14.79 -3.02
C PHE A 82 3.29 15.54 -4.35
N TYR A 83 4.52 15.79 -4.79
CA TYR A 83 4.81 16.23 -6.15
C TYR A 83 5.91 15.35 -6.76
N ILE A 84 5.97 15.30 -8.08
CA ILE A 84 7.01 14.60 -8.82
C ILE A 84 7.97 15.67 -9.35
N PRO A 85 9.24 15.71 -8.90
CA PRO A 85 10.21 16.66 -9.42
C PRO A 85 10.45 16.48 -10.92
N PRO A 86 10.78 17.55 -11.67
CA PRO A 86 11.16 17.43 -13.08
C PRO A 86 12.32 16.44 -13.25
N GLY A 87 12.17 15.48 -14.16
CA GLY A 87 13.18 14.43 -14.40
C GLY A 87 13.16 13.28 -13.40
N SER A 88 12.24 13.27 -12.43
CA SER A 88 12.02 12.15 -11.51
C SER A 88 10.73 11.39 -11.86
N THR A 89 10.68 10.11 -11.48
CA THR A 89 9.44 9.31 -11.46
C THR A 89 8.96 9.04 -10.04
N THR A 90 9.71 9.48 -9.03
CA THR A 90 9.41 9.22 -7.62
C THR A 90 8.72 10.43 -6.98
N PRO A 91 7.57 10.21 -6.32
CA PRO A 91 6.87 11.28 -5.60
C PRO A 91 7.66 11.66 -4.33
N VAL A 92 7.83 12.96 -4.13
CA VAL A 92 8.40 13.53 -2.90
C VAL A 92 7.36 14.39 -2.19
N LEU A 93 7.53 14.57 -0.88
CA LEU A 93 6.64 15.38 -0.06
C LEU A 93 6.69 16.84 -0.51
N SER A 94 5.53 17.46 -0.65
CA SER A 94 5.37 18.83 -1.16
C SER A 94 5.77 19.95 -0.20
N LEU A 95 6.31 19.63 0.98
CA LEU A 95 6.53 20.63 2.02
C LEU A 95 7.53 21.72 1.58
N GLN A 96 6.96 22.85 1.15
CA GLN A 96 7.58 24.17 1.12
C GLN A 96 7.30 24.99 2.40
N HIS A 97 6.45 24.51 3.32
CA HIS A 97 6.22 25.20 4.59
C HIS A 97 6.92 24.47 5.74
N SER A 98 8.08 25.02 6.10
CA SER A 98 8.63 25.17 7.46
C SER A 98 8.18 24.15 8.51
N GLY A 99 9.15 23.36 8.99
CA GLY A 99 8.94 22.26 9.92
C GLY A 99 8.14 22.61 11.17
N SER A 100 6.95 22.02 11.30
CA SER A 100 6.28 21.80 12.59
C SER A 100 5.08 20.86 12.53
N ASP A 101 4.51 20.58 11.35
CA ASP A 101 3.33 19.70 11.26
C ASP A 101 3.71 18.21 11.25
N SER A 102 3.99 17.68 12.44
CA SER A 102 4.23 16.24 12.66
C SER A 102 3.10 15.37 12.10
N SER A 103 1.86 15.84 12.12
CA SER A 103 0.69 15.16 11.56
C SER A 103 0.75 15.01 10.04
N HIS A 104 1.23 16.03 9.31
CA HIS A 104 1.42 15.97 7.86
C HIS A 104 2.45 14.91 7.48
N SER A 105 3.56 14.87 8.21
CA SER A 105 4.63 13.89 8.00
C SER A 105 4.15 12.47 8.30
N GLN A 106 3.40 12.28 9.39
CA GLN A 106 2.81 10.99 9.74
C GLN A 106 1.80 10.50 8.71
N PHE A 107 0.86 11.36 8.29
CA PHE A 107 -0.11 11.05 7.24
C PHE A 107 0.60 10.64 5.94
N ALA A 108 1.56 11.44 5.50
CA ALA A 108 2.32 11.13 4.30
C ALA A 108 3.15 9.85 4.41
N SER A 109 3.81 9.63 5.54
CA SER A 109 4.59 8.42 5.79
C SER A 109 3.72 7.17 5.70
N TYR A 110 2.50 7.24 6.24
CA TYR A 110 1.54 6.15 6.17
C TYR A 110 1.05 5.88 4.74
N TRP A 111 0.67 6.93 4.00
CA TRP A 111 0.09 6.75 2.66
C TRP A 111 1.11 6.54 1.54
N LYS A 112 2.36 6.97 1.71
CA LYS A 112 3.38 6.89 0.66
C LYS A 112 3.65 5.46 0.15
N PRO A 113 3.84 4.43 1.01
CA PRO A 113 4.04 3.05 0.56
C PRO A 113 2.83 2.52 -0.22
N ILE A 114 1.63 2.87 0.24
CA ILE A 114 0.35 2.49 -0.39
C ILE A 114 0.27 3.10 -1.80
N LEU A 115 0.46 4.41 -1.93
CA LEU A 115 0.37 5.13 -3.20
C LEU A 115 1.49 4.78 -4.19
N SER A 116 2.66 4.37 -3.69
CA SER A 116 3.80 3.98 -4.52
C SER A 116 3.72 2.52 -4.99
N MET A 117 2.74 1.75 -4.51
CA MET A 117 2.60 0.34 -4.85
C MET A 117 2.07 0.15 -6.27
N ALA A 118 2.67 -0.76 -7.03
CA ALA A 118 2.23 -1.09 -8.38
C ALA A 118 0.83 -1.71 -8.38
N ALA A 119 -0.01 -1.36 -9.36
CA ALA A 119 -1.41 -1.78 -9.46
C ALA A 119 -1.61 -3.31 -9.35
N ASN A 120 -0.65 -4.08 -9.87
CA ASN A 120 -0.68 -5.54 -9.86
C ASN A 120 -0.64 -6.13 -8.44
N PHE A 121 -0.08 -5.40 -7.48
CA PHE A 121 -0.03 -5.81 -6.07
C PHE A 121 -1.27 -5.37 -5.31
N TRP A 122 -1.86 -4.22 -5.64
CA TRP A 122 -3.08 -3.72 -5.01
C TRP A 122 -4.24 -4.71 -5.04
N GLN A 123 -4.39 -5.45 -6.14
CA GLN A 123 -5.44 -6.46 -6.30
C GLN A 123 -5.37 -7.60 -5.27
N ARG A 124 -4.20 -7.82 -4.65
CA ARG A 124 -4.04 -8.83 -3.59
C ARG A 124 -4.56 -8.33 -2.23
N TRP A 125 -4.67 -7.01 -2.06
CA TRP A 125 -4.94 -6.36 -0.78
C TRP A 125 -6.32 -5.74 -0.69
N LEU A 126 -6.78 -5.14 -1.79
CA LEU A 126 -8.07 -4.49 -1.84
C LEU A 126 -9.07 -5.34 -2.58
N HIS A 127 -10.13 -5.72 -1.87
CA HIS A 127 -11.36 -6.15 -2.51
C HIS A 127 -12.31 -4.94 -2.56
N MET A 128 -12.57 -4.43 -3.75
CA MET A 128 -13.49 -3.30 -3.93
C MET A 128 -14.93 -3.80 -3.81
N HIS A 129 -15.61 -3.49 -2.70
CA HIS A 129 -17.05 -3.68 -2.58
C HIS A 129 -17.77 -2.44 -3.09
N ARG A 130 -18.59 -2.61 -4.12
CA ARG A 130 -19.46 -1.53 -4.61
C ARG A 130 -20.69 -1.45 -3.71
N ILE A 131 -20.79 -0.39 -2.92
CA ILE A 131 -22.01 -0.04 -2.19
C ILE A 131 -22.82 0.89 -3.09
N VAL A 132 -24.06 0.52 -3.40
CA VAL A 132 -25.00 1.38 -4.12
C VAL A 132 -25.91 2.03 -3.08
N LEU A 133 -25.79 3.35 -2.93
CA LEU A 133 -26.70 4.14 -2.10
C LEU A 133 -27.76 4.74 -3.03
N LEU A 134 -29.02 4.40 -2.78
CA LEU A 134 -30.15 5.09 -3.40
C LEU A 134 -30.55 6.20 -2.43
N LEU A 135 -30.19 7.44 -2.78
CA LEU A 135 -30.55 8.61 -2.00
C LEU A 135 -32.03 8.90 -2.27
N GLU A 136 -32.88 8.58 -1.30
CA GLU A 136 -34.27 9.06 -1.29
C GLU A 136 -34.32 10.41 -0.57
N HIS A 137 -35.27 11.26 -0.98
CA HIS A 137 -35.49 12.51 -0.28
C HIS A 137 -36.20 12.24 1.05
N ASP A 138 -35.65 12.77 2.16
CA ASP A 138 -36.28 12.71 3.49
C ASP A 138 -37.69 13.33 3.51
N THR A 139 -38.00 14.17 2.53
CA THR A 139 -39.31 14.79 2.30
C THR A 139 -39.74 14.58 0.86
N PRO A 140 -41.04 14.35 0.59
CA PRO A 140 -41.51 14.15 -0.77
C PRO A 140 -41.16 15.35 -1.65
N VAL A 141 -40.53 15.08 -2.81
CA VAL A 141 -40.20 16.12 -3.80
C VAL A 141 -41.48 16.88 -4.16
N PRO A 142 -41.48 18.22 -4.10
CA PRO A 142 -42.63 19.01 -4.49
C PRO A 142 -43.04 18.68 -5.93
N LYS A 143 -44.34 18.38 -6.15
CA LYS A 143 -44.91 17.95 -7.44
C LYS A 143 -44.73 18.96 -8.59
N HIS A 144 -44.22 20.16 -8.29
CA HIS A 144 -44.07 21.28 -9.22
C HIS A 144 -42.63 21.82 -9.21
N LEU A 145 -41.63 20.93 -9.25
CA LEU A 145 -40.26 21.36 -9.50
C LEU A 145 -40.17 21.91 -10.93
N HIS A 146 -40.08 23.23 -11.07
CA HIS A 146 -39.88 23.88 -12.36
C HIS A 146 -38.47 23.54 -12.87
N THR A 147 -38.36 22.56 -13.76
CA THR A 147 -37.16 22.39 -14.59
C THR A 147 -37.08 23.56 -15.58
N PRO A 148 -35.90 24.16 -15.84
CA PRO A 148 -35.77 25.15 -16.91
C PRO A 148 -36.20 24.49 -18.21
N GLY A 149 -37.16 25.12 -18.89
CA GLY A 149 -37.77 24.59 -20.11
C GLY A 149 -36.72 24.29 -21.17
N ASN A 150 -36.96 23.17 -21.86
CA ASN A 150 -36.31 22.79 -23.09
C ASN A 150 -36.37 23.97 -24.07
N ASN A 151 -35.23 24.60 -24.37
CA ASN A 151 -35.15 25.56 -25.46
C ASN A 151 -34.91 24.76 -26.74
N ASP A 152 -36.00 24.45 -27.45
CA ASP A 152 -35.95 24.17 -28.90
C ASP A 152 -35.56 25.45 -29.67
#